data_AF-A0A139MB53-F1
#
_entry.id   AF-A0A139MB53-F1
#
_cell.length_a   1.000
_cell.length_b   1.000
_cell.length_c   1.000
_cell.angle_alpha   90.00
_cell.angle_beta   90.00
_cell.angle_gamma   90.00
#
_symmetry.space_group_name_H-M   'P 1'
#
loop_
_entity.id
_entity.type
_entity.pdbx_description
1 polymer ?
#
loop_
_entity_poly.entity_id
_entity_poly.type
_entity_poly.pdbx_seq_one_letter_code
_entity_poly.pdbx_strand_id
1 'polypeptide(L)'
;MEIKEISYQDRLPKNMVSKFNYFVKDFLKEYPDQLDKMDFDDVVTIKKEYEGDLEVYFVEFMLCKKGKGGFFSLAEKDNKLFVSCNDELWGTVILE
;
A
#
# COMPACT_ATOMS: atom_id res chain seq x y z
N MET A 1 1.82 12.27 -0.38
CA MET A 1 2.56 11.03 -0.71
C MET A 1 2.53 10.80 -2.21
N GLU A 2 3.64 10.42 -2.82
CA GLU A 2 3.73 10.16 -4.27
C GLU A 2 4.18 8.72 -4.57
N ILE A 3 3.72 8.16 -5.70
CA ILE A 3 4.09 6.80 -6.12
C ILE A 3 5.40 6.85 -6.90
N LYS A 4 6.40 6.12 -6.42
CA LYS A 4 7.67 5.91 -7.12
C LYS A 4 7.63 4.68 -8.00
N GLU A 5 7.11 3.57 -7.48
CA GLU A 5 7.06 2.29 -8.17
C GLU A 5 5.85 1.46 -7.72
N ILE A 6 5.29 0.68 -8.63
CA ILE A 6 4.26 -0.32 -8.33
C ILE A 6 4.75 -1.67 -8.80
N SER A 7 4.76 -2.64 -7.88
CA SER A 7 5.05 -4.04 -8.15
C SER A 7 3.79 -4.87 -7.89
N TYR A 8 3.24 -5.47 -8.94
CA TYR A 8 2.09 -6.38 -8.83
C TYR A 8 2.56 -7.79 -8.51
N GLN A 9 1.77 -8.55 -7.75
CA GLN A 9 2.01 -9.97 -7.58
C GLN A 9 1.80 -10.72 -8.90
N ASP A 10 2.68 -11.69 -9.20
CA ASP A 10 2.64 -12.47 -10.45
C ASP A 10 1.30 -13.19 -10.67
N ARG A 11 0.63 -13.53 -9.57
CA ARG A 11 -0.66 -14.23 -9.58
C ARG A 11 -1.86 -13.29 -9.73
N LEU A 12 -1.66 -11.97 -9.64
CA LEU A 12 -2.74 -11.00 -9.79
C LEU A 12 -3.28 -11.05 -11.23
N PRO A 13 -4.57 -11.38 -11.43
CA PRO A 13 -5.14 -11.38 -12.77
C PRO A 13 -5.04 -9.99 -13.42
N LYS A 14 -4.69 -9.93 -14.71
CA LYS A 14 -4.48 -8.66 -15.44
C LYS A 14 -5.69 -7.73 -15.40
N ASN A 15 -6.90 -8.28 -15.36
CA ASN A 15 -8.15 -7.51 -15.25
C ASN A 15 -8.35 -6.88 -13.86
N MET A 16 -7.62 -7.32 -12.83
CA MET A 16 -7.66 -6.75 -11.48
C MET A 16 -6.65 -5.62 -11.27
N VAL A 17 -5.68 -5.44 -12.20
CA VAL A 17 -4.68 -4.36 -12.13
C VAL A 17 -5.34 -2.97 -12.10
N SER A 18 -6.43 -2.77 -12.85
CA SER A 18 -7.17 -1.51 -12.82
C SER A 18 -7.82 -1.25 -11.47
N LYS A 19 -8.38 -2.29 -10.82
CA LYS A 19 -8.98 -2.21 -9.48
C LYS A 19 -7.92 -1.94 -8.42
N PHE A 20 -6.79 -2.66 -8.47
CA PHE A 20 -5.64 -2.37 -7.60
C PHE A 20 -5.21 -0.91 -7.70
N ASN A 21 -5.02 -0.40 -8.91
CA ASN A 21 -4.61 0.99 -9.13
C ASN A 21 -5.66 2.00 -8.63
N TYR A 22 -6.95 1.66 -8.72
CA TYR A 22 -8.01 2.46 -8.14
C TYR A 22 -7.92 2.48 -6.60
N PHE A 23 -7.76 1.32 -5.95
CA PHE A 23 -7.62 1.21 -4.48
C PHE A 23 -6.44 2.02 -3.96
N VAL A 24 -5.28 1.92 -4.61
CA VAL A 24 -4.08 2.71 -4.25
C VAL A 24 -4.35 4.20 -4.39
N LYS A 25 -4.93 4.66 -5.51
CA LYS A 25 -5.21 6.08 -5.72
C LYS A 25 -6.21 6.63 -4.70
N ASP A 26 -7.23 5.85 -4.37
CA ASP A 26 -8.22 6.20 -3.36
C ASP A 26 -7.57 6.34 -1.98
N PHE A 27 -6.75 5.36 -1.58
CA PHE A 27 -5.98 5.43 -0.34
C PHE A 27 -5.09 6.68 -0.27
N LEU A 28 -4.30 6.96 -1.32
CA LEU A 28 -3.40 8.12 -1.34
C LEU A 28 -4.16 9.45 -1.28
N LYS A 29 -5.38 9.51 -1.82
CA LYS A 29 -6.24 10.69 -1.77
C LYS A 29 -6.83 10.92 -0.38
N GLU A 30 -7.21 9.85 0.31
CA GLU A 30 -7.82 9.94 1.64
C GLU A 30 -6.79 10.15 2.75
N TYR A 31 -5.59 9.59 2.59
CA TYR A 31 -4.52 9.60 3.58
C TYR A 31 -3.27 10.38 3.13
N PRO A 32 -3.38 11.56 2.48
CA PRO A 32 -2.29 12.18 1.70
C PRO A 32 -1.02 12.50 2.51
N ASP A 33 -1.16 12.70 3.81
CA ASP A 33 -0.11 13.10 4.75
C ASP A 33 0.18 12.02 5.81
N GLN A 34 -0.31 10.78 5.62
CA GLN A 34 -0.21 9.73 6.64
C GLN A 34 1.25 9.40 6.98
N LEU A 35 2.14 9.38 5.98
CA LEU A 35 3.56 9.18 6.21
C LEU A 35 4.20 10.26 7.09
N ASP A 36 3.69 11.49 7.09
CA ASP A 36 4.27 12.59 7.89
C ASP A 36 3.83 12.53 9.37
N LYS A 37 2.79 11.74 9.66
CA LYS A 37 2.26 11.51 11.00
C LYS A 37 2.86 10.29 11.69
N MET A 38 3.65 9.50 10.97
CA MET A 38 4.25 8.25 11.44
C MET A 38 5.71 8.48 11.85
N ASP A 39 6.13 7.81 12.92
CA ASP A 39 7.54 7.73 13.28
C ASP A 39 8.27 6.75 12.34
N PHE A 40 9.60 6.80 12.33
CA PHE A 40 10.41 5.86 11.55
C PHE A 40 10.15 4.42 11.99
N ASP A 41 10.11 3.51 11.02
CA ASP A 41 9.83 2.07 11.22
C ASP A 41 8.40 1.75 11.71
N ASP A 42 7.51 2.76 11.80
CA ASP A 42 6.10 2.53 12.12
C ASP A 42 5.36 1.80 10.99
N VAL A 43 4.37 1.03 11.40
CA VAL A 43 3.42 0.34 10.52
C VAL A 43 2.01 0.73 10.90
N VAL A 44 1.22 1.14 9.90
CA VAL A 44 -0.21 1.41 10.05
C VAL A 44 -0.98 0.51 9.10
N THR A 45 -1.99 -0.17 9.62
CA THR A 45 -2.91 -1.00 8.84
C THR A 45 -4.28 -0.36 8.79
N ILE A 46 -4.80 -0.17 7.58
CA ILE A 46 -6.13 0.37 7.31
C ILE A 46 -6.91 -0.66 6.49
N LYS A 47 -8.13 -0.98 6.92
CA LYS A 47 -9.03 -1.90 6.22
C LYS A 47 -10.17 -1.11 5.60
N LYS A 48 -10.48 -1.38 4.35
CA LYS A 48 -11.59 -0.76 3.61
C LYS A 48 -12.37 -1.80 2.85
N GLU A 49 -13.66 -1.53 2.71
CA GLU A 49 -14.57 -2.29 1.86
C GLU A 49 -14.86 -1.47 0.62
N TYR A 50 -14.71 -2.09 -0.56
CA TYR A 50 -15.09 -1.49 -1.84
C TYR A 50 -16.21 -2.31 -2.47
N GLU A 51 -17.35 -1.66 -2.67
CA GLU A 51 -18.51 -2.23 -3.34
C GLU A 51 -18.44 -1.90 -4.84
N GLY A 52 -18.51 -2.93 -5.68
CA GLY A 52 -18.77 -2.82 -7.11
C GLY A 52 -20.13 -3.42 -7.47
N ASP A 53 -20.51 -3.39 -8.75
CA ASP A 53 -21.84 -3.77 -9.21
C ASP A 53 -22.32 -5.16 -8.74
N LEU A 54 -21.40 -6.14 -8.60
CA LEU A 54 -21.70 -7.52 -8.17
C LEU A 54 -20.63 -8.12 -7.24
N GLU A 55 -19.65 -7.33 -6.80
CA GLU A 55 -18.47 -7.81 -6.09
C GLU A 55 -18.16 -6.89 -4.90
N VAL A 56 -17.80 -7.47 -3.76
CA VAL A 56 -17.30 -6.73 -2.59
C VAL A 56 -15.84 -7.11 -2.39
N TYR A 57 -15.00 -6.11 -2.20
CA TYR A 57 -13.57 -6.27 -1.97
C TYR A 57 -13.21 -5.81 -0.56
N PHE A 58 -12.68 -6.72 0.25
CA PHE A 58 -12.10 -6.40 1.54
C PHE A 58 -10.61 -6.12 1.34
N VAL A 59 -10.24 -4.84 1.31
CA VAL A 59 -8.89 -4.39 1.01
C VAL A 59 -8.18 -3.97 2.30
N GLU A 60 -7.02 -4.57 2.55
CA GLU A 60 -6.12 -4.18 3.63
C GLU A 60 -4.92 -3.42 3.04
N PHE A 61 -4.71 -2.22 3.56
CA PHE A 61 -3.57 -1.36 3.26
C PHE A 61 -2.63 -1.37 4.45
N MET A 62 -1.44 -1.92 4.28
CA MET A 62 -0.38 -1.88 5.29
C MET A 62 0.70 -0.90 4.83
N LEU A 63 0.72 0.26 5.46
CA LEU A 63 1.68 1.33 5.20
C LEU A 63 2.85 1.21 6.19
N CYS A 64 4.05 1.01 5.67
CA CYS A 64 5.28 0.96 6.44
C CYS A 64 6.13 2.21 6.15
N LYS A 65 6.41 3.00 7.17
CA LYS A 65 7.32 4.15 7.06
C LYS A 65 8.75 3.62 6.96
N LYS A 66 9.54 4.19 6.05
CA LYS A 66 10.97 3.87 5.97
C LYS A 66 11.64 4.14 7.31
N GLY A 67 12.70 3.41 7.61
CA GLY A 67 13.47 3.62 8.84
C GLY A 67 14.33 4.88 8.78
N LYS A 68 14.85 5.28 9.94
CA LYS A 68 15.72 6.45 10.08
C LYS A 68 17.07 6.28 9.37
N GLY A 69 17.48 5.03 9.13
CA GLY A 69 18.75 4.66 8.53
C GLY A 69 19.96 4.85 9.47
N GLY A 70 21.12 4.35 9.04
CA GLY A 70 22.38 4.37 9.79
C GLY A 70 23.42 3.45 9.16
N PHE A 71 24.70 3.61 9.54
CA PHE A 71 25.84 2.93 8.90
C PHE A 71 25.78 1.39 8.94
N PHE A 72 24.96 0.81 9.83
CA PHE A 72 24.69 -0.63 9.94
C PHE A 72 23.18 -0.95 10.04
N SER A 73 22.32 -0.07 9.55
CA SER A 73 20.87 -0.23 9.68
C SER A 73 20.33 -1.30 8.75
N LEU A 74 19.62 -2.29 9.31
CA LEU A 74 18.76 -3.22 8.57
C LEU A 74 17.36 -2.66 8.29
N ALA A 75 17.10 -1.40 8.68
CA ALA A 75 15.81 -0.76 8.50
C ALA A 75 15.43 -0.59 7.02
N GLU A 76 14.12 -0.54 6.78
CA GLU A 76 13.58 -0.41 5.43
C GLU A 76 14.00 0.91 4.79
N LYS A 77 14.43 0.84 3.52
CA LYS A 77 15.00 1.99 2.81
C LYS A 77 13.96 2.89 2.18
N ASP A 78 12.80 2.34 1.87
CA ASP A 78 11.72 3.02 1.19
C ASP A 78 10.42 2.90 1.99
N ASN A 79 9.53 3.88 1.84
CA ASN A 79 8.18 3.76 2.37
C ASN A 79 7.44 2.76 1.48
N LYS A 80 6.72 1.82 2.07
CA LYS A 80 6.01 0.78 1.34
C LYS A 80 4.55 0.76 1.72
N LEU A 81 3.68 0.61 0.73
CA LEU A 81 2.28 0.31 0.91
C LEU A 81 2.00 -1.07 0.32
N PHE A 82 1.73 -2.04 1.18
CA PHE A 82 1.24 -3.35 0.77
C PHE A 82 -0.27 -3.29 0.65
N VAL A 83 -0.80 -3.83 -0.43
CA VAL A 83 -2.25 -3.88 -0.68
C VAL A 83 -2.65 -5.34 -0.84
N SER A 84 -3.38 -5.83 0.14
CA SER A 84 -3.98 -7.16 0.14
C SER A 84 -5.48 -7.04 -0.09
N CYS A 85 -6.06 -7.99 -0.80
CA CYS A 85 -7.49 -8.05 -1.01
C CYS A 85 -7.99 -9.47 -0.75
N ASN A 86 -9.03 -9.58 0.08
CA ASN A 86 -9.56 -10.86 0.57
C ASN A 86 -8.44 -11.76 1.14
N ASP A 87 -7.60 -11.16 2.00
CA ASP A 87 -6.43 -11.77 2.64
C ASP A 87 -5.30 -12.23 1.71
N GLU A 88 -5.38 -11.94 0.40
CA GLU A 88 -4.31 -12.22 -0.56
C GLU A 88 -3.56 -10.93 -0.93
N LEU A 89 -2.22 -10.95 -0.83
CA LEU A 89 -1.40 -9.83 -1.30
C LEU A 89 -1.58 -9.66 -2.82
N TRP A 90 -1.98 -8.47 -3.25
CA TRP A 90 -2.14 -8.15 -4.67
C TRP A 90 -0.92 -7.38 -5.22
N GLY A 91 -0.22 -6.63 -4.37
CA GLY A 91 0.95 -5.88 -4.80
C GLY A 91 1.52 -4.97 -3.72
N THR A 92 2.68 -4.39 -4.05
CA THR A 92 3.44 -3.47 -3.21
C THR A 92 3.68 -2.19 -3.98
N VAL A 93 3.48 -1.06 -3.32
CA VAL A 93 3.73 0.28 -3.85
C VAL A 93 4.87 0.92 -3.07
N ILE A 94 5.88 1.41 -3.76
CA ILE A 94 6.97 2.20 -3.18
C ILE A 94 6.57 3.67 -3.23
N LEU A 95 6.61 4.35 -2.08
CA LEU A 95 6.19 5.73 -1.91
C LEU A 95 7.37 6.65 -1.56
N GLU A 96 7.35 7.87 -2.09
CA GLU A 96 8.29 8.94 -1.70
C GLU A 96 7.94 9.59 -0.36
#